data_AF-A0A498EDB6-F1
#
_entry.id   AF-A0A498EDB6-F1
#
_cell.length_a   1.000
_cell.length_b   1.000
_cell.length_c   1.000
_cell.angle_alpha   90.00
_cell.angle_beta   90.00
_cell.angle_gamma   90.00
#
_symmetry.space_group_name_H-M   'P 1'
#
loop_
_entity.id
_entity.type
_entity.pdbx_description
1 polymer ?
#
loop_
_entity_poly.entity_id
_entity_poly.type
_entity_poly.pdbx_seq_one_letter_code
_entity_poly.pdbx_strand_id
1 'polypeptide(L)'
;MNESGHQVLVEQDVLRRRLDDGDLPDWARKHYETFRETMLGDRDGAPFPCYFGIESERNGDALYTFVDSMTDKDALLALRDTLLEYLDVYPDYSEACSLVTFFKPPAADLTEADYHERLWHILQFLHVNDPEPWPADIPTDPDDPTWEFSFGGEPMFPTTRAPFYDERISRYCPWGLEITFQPRALFDGITADTEAGQQARAVIQNRIEEYDGVCPHADLGDWGVEGDREWPQYMFSADESQAPDECPIRITREHPKVPTAPADD
;
A
#
# COMPACT_ATOMS: atom_id res chain seq x y z
N MET A 1 -18.53 -4.84 6.50
CA MET A 1 -18.29 -3.40 6.23
C MET A 1 -19.27 -2.38 6.87
N ASN A 2 -19.72 -2.51 8.13
CA ASN A 2 -20.49 -1.44 8.84
C ASN A 2 -20.18 -1.38 10.35
N GLU A 3 -19.01 -1.87 10.76
CA GLU A 3 -18.61 -1.93 12.17
C GLU A 3 -18.29 -0.54 12.74
N SER A 4 -18.54 -0.36 14.03
CA SER A 4 -18.22 0.88 14.75
C SER A 4 -16.71 0.97 15.04
N GLY A 5 -16.13 2.16 14.91
CA GLY A 5 -14.69 2.38 15.03
C GLY A 5 -14.06 2.83 13.71
N HIS A 6 -12.82 3.31 13.73
CA HIS A 6 -12.11 3.77 12.53
C HIS A 6 -11.17 2.71 11.95
N GLN A 7 -10.71 1.76 12.75
CA GLN A 7 -9.87 0.65 12.27
C GLN A 7 -10.73 -0.54 11.84
N VAL A 8 -11.49 -0.34 10.77
CA VAL A 8 -12.41 -1.32 10.16
C VAL A 8 -12.39 -1.09 8.64
N LEU A 9 -12.77 -2.10 7.86
CA LEU A 9 -12.92 -1.95 6.41
C LEU A 9 -14.13 -1.05 6.08
N VAL A 10 -13.90 0.04 5.36
CA VAL A 10 -14.96 0.99 4.97
C VAL A 10 -14.98 1.26 3.47
N GLU A 11 -16.20 1.27 2.90
CA GLU A 11 -16.48 1.77 1.56
C GLU A 11 -16.41 3.30 1.52
N GLN A 12 -16.10 3.87 0.34
CA GLN A 12 -15.94 5.32 0.18
C GLN A 12 -17.16 6.14 0.65
N ASP A 13 -18.38 5.74 0.26
CA ASP A 13 -19.59 6.47 0.62
C ASP A 13 -19.90 6.40 2.12
N VAL A 14 -19.55 5.29 2.78
CA VAL A 14 -19.66 5.14 4.23
C VAL A 14 -18.63 6.01 4.94
N LEU A 15 -17.38 5.99 4.47
CA LEU A 15 -16.31 6.84 4.97
C LEU A 15 -16.71 8.32 4.93
N ARG A 16 -17.18 8.80 3.78
CA ARG A 16 -17.60 10.19 3.60
C ARG A 16 -18.72 10.59 4.55
N ARG A 17 -19.72 9.72 4.76
CA ARG A 17 -20.78 9.96 5.74
C ARG A 17 -20.24 10.09 7.16
N ARG A 18 -19.33 9.19 7.59
CA ARG A 18 -18.70 9.26 8.92
C ARG A 18 -17.88 10.54 9.11
N LEU A 19 -17.25 11.04 8.04
CA LEU A 19 -16.58 12.34 8.05
C LEU A 19 -17.58 13.49 8.19
N ASP A 20 -18.70 13.48 7.49
CA ASP A 20 -19.73 14.51 7.62
C ASP A 20 -20.37 14.52 9.01
N ASP A 21 -20.57 13.34 9.60
CA ASP A 21 -21.17 13.17 10.94
C ASP A 21 -20.17 13.44 12.10
N GLY A 22 -18.87 13.50 11.81
CA GLY A 22 -17.82 13.74 12.81
C GLY A 22 -17.44 12.51 13.63
N ASP A 23 -17.71 11.31 13.11
CA ASP A 23 -17.48 10.02 13.77
C ASP A 23 -16.03 9.52 13.68
N LEU A 24 -15.18 10.21 12.91
CA LEU A 24 -13.76 9.88 12.75
C LEU A 24 -12.86 10.94 13.42
N PRO A 25 -11.70 10.53 13.97
CA PRO A 25 -10.76 11.46 14.57
C PRO A 25 -10.20 12.45 13.55
N ASP A 26 -9.83 13.66 13.98
CA ASP A 26 -9.36 14.74 13.11
C ASP A 26 -8.19 14.34 12.20
N TRP A 27 -7.30 13.47 12.68
CA TRP A 27 -6.17 13.00 11.88
C TRP A 27 -6.61 12.12 10.70
N ALA A 28 -7.65 11.29 10.89
CA ALA A 28 -8.20 10.42 9.85
C ALA A 28 -8.89 11.26 8.77
N ARG A 29 -9.66 12.28 9.19
CA ARG A 29 -10.23 13.27 8.28
C ARG A 29 -9.17 13.92 7.41
N LYS A 30 -8.13 14.48 8.04
CA LYS A 30 -7.03 15.18 7.34
C LYS A 30 -6.31 14.28 6.34
N HIS A 31 -5.99 13.05 6.74
CA HIS A 31 -5.38 12.04 5.87
C HIS A 31 -6.23 11.79 4.62
N TYR A 32 -7.51 11.43 4.81
CA TYR A 32 -8.39 11.10 3.69
C TYR A 32 -8.70 12.31 2.79
N GLU A 33 -8.98 13.48 3.36
CA GLU A 33 -9.26 14.69 2.58
C GLU A 33 -8.05 15.07 1.72
N THR A 34 -6.83 15.05 2.28
CA THR A 34 -5.60 15.30 1.52
C THR A 34 -5.32 14.21 0.48
N PHE A 35 -5.57 12.94 0.80
CA PHE A 35 -5.49 11.84 -0.17
C PHE A 35 -6.40 12.11 -1.37
N ARG A 36 -7.67 12.38 -1.11
CA ARG A 36 -8.67 12.61 -2.16
C ARG A 36 -8.36 13.86 -2.98
N GLU A 37 -7.92 14.94 -2.33
CA GLU A 37 -7.43 16.15 -3.03
C GLU A 37 -6.24 15.83 -3.94
N THR A 38 -5.31 14.99 -3.50
CA THR A 38 -4.17 14.57 -4.32
C THR A 38 -4.63 13.74 -5.52
N MET A 39 -5.49 12.74 -5.31
CA MET A 39 -5.94 11.84 -6.36
C MET A 39 -6.81 12.55 -7.40
N LEU A 40 -7.65 13.49 -6.98
CA LEU A 40 -8.63 14.14 -7.87
C LEU A 40 -8.17 15.50 -8.39
N GLY A 41 -7.13 16.07 -7.80
CA GLY A 41 -6.58 17.37 -8.17
C GLY A 41 -5.60 17.30 -9.35
N ASP A 42 -5.10 18.47 -9.69
CA ASP A 42 -3.98 18.67 -10.60
C ASP A 42 -2.90 19.51 -9.91
N ARG A 43 -1.64 19.28 -10.30
CA ARG A 43 -0.48 20.05 -9.87
C ARG A 43 0.14 20.67 -11.11
N ASP A 44 0.15 22.01 -11.16
CA ASP A 44 0.67 22.77 -12.30
C ASP A 44 0.10 22.32 -13.67
N GLY A 45 -1.17 21.87 -13.67
CA GLY A 45 -1.86 21.36 -14.86
C GLY A 45 -1.63 19.87 -15.16
N ALA A 46 -0.80 19.17 -14.38
CA ALA A 46 -0.59 17.73 -14.46
C ALA A 46 -1.51 16.98 -13.46
N PRO A 47 -2.34 16.03 -13.90
CA PRO A 47 -3.13 15.19 -12.99
C PRO A 47 -2.23 14.19 -12.25
N PHE A 48 -2.73 13.59 -11.16
CA PHE A 48 -2.02 12.52 -10.47
C PHE A 48 -1.56 11.40 -11.45
N PRO A 49 -0.34 10.85 -11.32
CA PRO A 49 0.22 10.00 -12.37
C PRO A 49 -0.52 8.68 -12.59
N CYS A 50 -1.02 8.08 -11.51
CA CYS A 50 -1.72 6.81 -11.56
C CYS A 50 -3.17 7.01 -12.02
N TYR A 51 -3.42 6.81 -13.32
CA TYR A 51 -4.77 6.88 -13.89
C TYR A 51 -5.78 5.98 -13.15
N PHE A 52 -5.37 4.76 -12.81
CA PHE A 52 -6.21 3.80 -12.08
C PHE A 52 -6.59 4.29 -10.68
N GLY A 53 -5.65 4.93 -9.96
CA GLY A 53 -5.93 5.54 -8.66
C GLY A 53 -6.95 6.68 -8.77
N ILE A 54 -6.85 7.51 -9.81
CA ILE A 54 -7.83 8.57 -10.07
C ILE A 54 -9.22 7.98 -10.32
N GLU A 55 -9.32 7.00 -11.23
CA GLU A 55 -10.61 6.38 -11.56
C GLU A 55 -11.22 5.67 -10.35
N SER A 56 -10.41 4.90 -9.62
CA SER A 56 -10.85 4.19 -8.42
C SER A 56 -11.41 5.15 -7.36
N GLU A 57 -10.73 6.28 -7.11
CA GLU A 57 -11.24 7.30 -6.19
C GLU A 57 -12.49 8.02 -6.73
N ARG A 58 -12.62 8.24 -8.04
CA ARG A 58 -13.81 8.88 -8.64
C ARG A 58 -15.05 7.99 -8.57
N ASN A 59 -14.86 6.69 -8.77
CA ASN A 59 -15.94 5.72 -8.85
C ASN A 59 -16.33 5.15 -7.48
N GLY A 60 -15.46 5.29 -6.46
CA GLY A 60 -15.66 4.65 -5.17
C GLY A 60 -15.26 3.18 -5.16
N ASP A 61 -14.33 2.78 -6.04
CA ASP A 61 -13.84 1.41 -6.17
C ASP A 61 -12.83 1.05 -5.06
N ALA A 62 -12.19 2.02 -4.42
CA ALA A 62 -11.28 1.77 -3.31
C ALA A 62 -12.01 1.54 -1.98
N LEU A 63 -11.41 0.70 -1.14
CA LEU A 63 -11.77 0.50 0.26
C LEU A 63 -10.71 1.15 1.16
N TYR A 64 -11.08 1.49 2.39
CA TYR A 64 -10.20 2.24 3.30
C TYR A 64 -10.18 1.63 4.69
N THR A 65 -9.10 1.92 5.43
CA THR A 65 -9.02 1.68 6.87
C THR A 65 -8.05 2.66 7.53
N PHE A 66 -8.19 2.87 8.83
CA PHE A 66 -7.38 3.79 9.63
C PHE A 66 -6.72 3.04 10.78
N VAL A 67 -5.39 3.03 10.84
CA VAL A 67 -4.63 2.25 11.82
C VAL A 67 -4.01 3.18 12.86
N ASP A 68 -4.27 2.93 14.14
CA ASP A 68 -3.85 3.83 15.23
C ASP A 68 -2.35 3.84 15.51
N SER A 69 -1.59 2.86 15.00
CA SER A 69 -0.16 2.74 15.26
C SER A 69 0.55 1.87 14.23
N MET A 70 1.78 2.26 13.90
CA MET A 70 2.68 1.47 13.04
C MET A 70 3.43 0.36 13.79
N THR A 71 3.34 0.31 15.13
CA THR A 71 4.15 -0.61 15.97
C THR A 71 3.38 -1.28 17.10
N ASP A 72 2.18 -0.81 17.42
CA ASP A 72 1.38 -1.40 18.48
C ASP A 72 0.81 -2.74 18.00
N LYS A 73 0.97 -3.78 18.83
CA LYS A 73 0.58 -5.14 18.48
C LYS A 73 -0.91 -5.25 18.16
N ASP A 74 -1.77 -4.65 18.97
CA ASP A 74 -3.23 -4.82 18.81
C ASP A 74 -3.71 -4.05 17.59
N ALA A 75 -3.14 -2.86 17.33
CA ALA A 75 -3.37 -2.14 16.07
C ALA A 75 -2.93 -2.98 14.85
N LEU A 76 -1.75 -3.61 14.87
CA LEU A 76 -1.30 -4.41 13.72
C LEU A 76 -2.09 -5.72 13.56
N LEU A 77 -2.60 -6.32 14.64
CA LEU A 77 -3.52 -7.46 14.57
C LEU A 77 -4.88 -7.06 13.97
N ALA A 78 -5.40 -5.88 14.32
CA ALA A 78 -6.63 -5.38 13.71
C ALA A 78 -6.43 -5.04 12.21
N LEU A 79 -5.25 -4.54 11.81
CA LEU A 79 -4.90 -4.37 10.39
C LEU A 79 -4.85 -5.72 9.67
N ARG A 80 -4.22 -6.74 10.26
CA ARG A 80 -4.24 -8.11 9.72
C ARG A 80 -5.68 -8.58 9.47
N ASP A 81 -6.57 -8.42 10.45
CA ASP A 81 -7.96 -8.86 10.32
C ASP A 81 -8.71 -8.06 9.24
N THR A 82 -8.45 -6.76 9.12
CA THR A 82 -9.01 -5.91 8.05
C THR A 82 -8.51 -6.32 6.67
N LEU A 83 -7.22 -6.68 6.53
CA LEU A 83 -6.66 -7.17 5.27
C LEU A 83 -7.29 -8.50 4.86
N LEU A 84 -7.59 -9.38 5.81
CA LEU A 84 -8.32 -10.62 5.52
C LEU A 84 -9.76 -10.34 5.07
N GLU A 85 -10.50 -9.45 5.76
CA GLU A 85 -11.84 -9.02 5.31
C GLU A 85 -11.77 -8.41 3.91
N TYR A 86 -10.74 -7.61 3.63
CA TYR A 86 -10.52 -7.03 2.31
C TYR A 86 -10.30 -8.11 1.24
N LEU A 87 -9.45 -9.10 1.50
CA LEU A 87 -9.16 -10.19 0.58
C LEU A 87 -10.42 -11.03 0.26
N ASP A 88 -11.33 -11.18 1.23
CA ASP A 88 -12.62 -11.84 1.03
C ASP A 88 -13.61 -11.02 0.18
N VAL A 89 -13.52 -9.68 0.21
CA VAL A 89 -14.51 -8.76 -0.38
C VAL A 89 -14.11 -8.24 -1.76
N TYR A 90 -12.83 -7.90 -1.97
CA TYR A 90 -12.38 -7.20 -3.18
C TYR A 90 -12.75 -7.89 -4.51
N PRO A 91 -12.78 -9.24 -4.66
CA PRO A 91 -13.04 -9.87 -5.94
C PRO A 91 -14.46 -9.61 -6.46
N ASP A 92 -15.42 -9.45 -5.54
CA ASP A 92 -16.83 -9.18 -5.85
C ASP A 92 -17.17 -7.67 -5.80
N TYR A 93 -16.27 -6.84 -5.27
CA TYR A 93 -16.49 -5.40 -5.09
C TYR A 93 -16.17 -4.61 -6.37
N SER A 94 -14.93 -4.69 -6.86
CA SER A 94 -14.50 -4.01 -8.10
C SER A 94 -13.18 -4.59 -8.61
N GLU A 95 -13.00 -4.67 -9.93
CA GLU A 95 -11.73 -5.09 -10.55
C GLU A 95 -10.57 -4.11 -10.24
N ALA A 96 -10.89 -2.88 -9.81
CA ALA A 96 -9.93 -1.85 -9.40
C ALA A 96 -9.90 -1.63 -7.86
N CYS A 97 -10.38 -2.61 -7.09
CA CYS A 97 -10.57 -2.48 -5.65
C CYS A 97 -9.28 -2.56 -4.86
N SER A 98 -8.59 -1.44 -4.64
CA SER A 98 -7.45 -1.34 -3.72
C SER A 98 -7.89 -1.11 -2.27
N LEU A 99 -7.01 -1.42 -1.31
CA LEU A 99 -7.17 -1.02 0.09
C LEU A 99 -6.21 0.10 0.45
N VAL A 100 -6.72 1.30 0.68
CA VAL A 100 -5.95 2.46 1.13
C VAL A 100 -5.94 2.52 2.67
N THR A 101 -4.78 2.32 3.26
CA THR A 101 -4.56 2.27 4.71
C THR A 101 -3.85 3.53 5.17
N PHE A 102 -4.48 4.29 6.08
CA PHE A 102 -3.90 5.48 6.68
C PHE A 102 -3.44 5.22 8.10
N PHE A 103 -2.18 5.52 8.41
CA PHE A 103 -1.63 5.37 9.75
C PHE A 103 -1.71 6.69 10.52
N LYS A 104 -2.03 6.59 11.81
CA LYS A 104 -2.04 7.75 12.71
C LYS A 104 -0.67 8.45 12.67
N PRO A 105 -0.65 9.78 12.49
CA PRO A 105 0.58 10.56 12.48
C PRO A 105 1.42 10.30 13.75
N PRO A 106 2.74 10.11 13.63
CA PRO A 106 3.62 9.99 14.78
C PRO A 106 3.61 11.29 15.60
N ALA A 107 3.83 11.19 16.91
CA ALA A 107 3.86 12.36 17.79
C ALA A 107 5.10 13.26 17.58
N ALA A 108 6.15 12.71 16.98
CA ALA A 108 7.37 13.40 16.59
C ALA A 108 7.65 13.13 15.11
N ASP A 109 8.33 14.07 14.46
CA ASP A 109 8.75 13.89 13.07
C ASP A 109 9.69 12.68 12.96
N LEU A 110 9.47 11.89 11.92
CA LEU A 110 10.24 10.70 11.59
C LEU A 110 11.11 11.01 10.37
N THR A 111 12.31 10.45 10.36
CA THR A 111 13.21 10.48 9.20
C THR A 111 12.75 9.48 8.12
N GLU A 112 13.31 9.56 6.92
CA GLU A 112 13.12 8.53 5.88
C GLU A 112 13.46 7.12 6.40
N ALA A 113 14.60 6.98 7.10
CA ALA A 113 15.03 5.71 7.68
C ALA A 113 14.01 5.16 8.69
N ASP A 114 13.40 6.02 9.49
CA ASP A 114 12.33 5.60 10.41
C ASP A 114 11.11 5.07 9.65
N TYR A 115 10.70 5.72 8.55
CA TYR A 115 9.57 5.26 7.73
C TYR A 115 9.84 3.94 7.02
N HIS A 116 11.07 3.74 6.50
CA HIS A 116 11.48 2.43 5.99
C HIS A 116 11.40 1.36 7.09
N GLU A 117 11.93 1.64 8.29
CA GLU A 117 11.82 0.72 9.44
C GLU A 117 10.35 0.39 9.75
N ARG A 118 9.46 1.40 9.76
CA ARG A 118 8.02 1.20 10.02
C ARG A 118 7.36 0.34 8.96
N LEU A 119 7.58 0.61 7.68
CA LEU A 119 7.01 -0.19 6.59
C LEU A 119 7.43 -1.65 6.74
N TRP A 120 8.73 -1.91 6.89
CA TRP A 120 9.23 -3.28 6.98
C TRP A 120 8.80 -3.99 8.26
N HIS A 121 8.67 -3.26 9.37
CA HIS A 121 8.08 -3.79 10.58
C HIS A 121 6.63 -4.25 10.37
N ILE A 122 5.80 -3.42 9.71
CA ILE A 122 4.40 -3.74 9.40
C ILE A 122 4.32 -4.98 8.49
N LEU A 123 5.05 -5.00 7.37
CA LEU A 123 5.02 -6.12 6.43
C LEU A 123 5.54 -7.41 7.07
N GLN A 124 6.61 -7.34 7.87
CA GLN A 124 7.11 -8.49 8.61
C GLN A 124 6.11 -8.99 9.65
N PHE A 125 5.42 -8.08 10.36
CA PHE A 125 4.39 -8.41 11.32
C PHE A 125 3.22 -9.14 10.65
N LEU A 126 2.75 -8.61 9.52
CA LEU A 126 1.69 -9.23 8.71
C LEU A 126 2.11 -10.62 8.25
N HIS A 127 3.30 -10.78 7.67
CA HIS A 127 3.82 -12.09 7.24
C HIS A 127 3.85 -13.11 8.38
N VAL A 128 4.34 -12.72 9.57
CA VAL A 128 4.45 -13.59 10.75
C VAL A 128 3.08 -14.00 11.30
N ASN A 129 2.07 -13.12 11.20
CA ASN A 129 0.72 -13.35 11.70
C ASN A 129 -0.27 -13.75 10.61
N ASP A 130 0.20 -14.02 9.40
CA ASP A 130 -0.62 -14.47 8.27
C ASP A 130 -1.22 -15.86 8.59
N PRO A 131 -2.55 -16.02 8.57
CA PRO A 131 -3.19 -17.31 8.78
C PRO A 131 -2.96 -18.29 7.62
N GLU A 132 -2.57 -17.81 6.44
CA GLU A 132 -2.31 -18.63 5.26
C GLU A 132 -0.80 -18.91 5.08
N PRO A 133 -0.44 -20.03 4.43
CA PRO A 133 0.94 -20.29 4.05
C PRO A 133 1.38 -19.31 2.96
N TRP A 134 2.68 -19.03 2.88
CA TRP A 134 3.23 -18.27 1.76
C TRP A 134 2.96 -19.02 0.44
N PRO A 135 2.45 -18.35 -0.62
CA PRO A 135 2.08 -19.00 -1.88
C PRO A 135 3.20 -19.86 -2.46
N ALA A 136 2.85 -21.04 -2.98
CA ALA A 136 3.82 -22.04 -3.42
C ALA A 136 4.65 -21.57 -4.62
N ASP A 137 4.03 -20.76 -5.47
CA ASP A 137 4.49 -20.20 -6.73
C ASP A 137 5.22 -18.86 -6.58
N ILE A 138 5.07 -18.17 -5.46
CA ILE A 138 5.84 -16.96 -5.16
C ILE A 138 7.17 -17.34 -4.47
N PRO A 139 8.33 -16.86 -4.97
CA PRO A 139 9.63 -17.06 -4.33
C PRO A 139 9.66 -16.55 -2.89
N THR A 140 10.63 -17.01 -2.10
CA THR A 140 10.88 -16.47 -0.75
C THR A 140 12.07 -15.51 -0.71
N ASP A 141 12.86 -15.46 -1.77
CA ASP A 141 13.99 -14.55 -1.91
C ASP A 141 13.49 -13.22 -2.49
N PRO A 142 13.58 -12.09 -1.76
CA PRO A 142 13.12 -10.80 -2.24
C PRO A 142 13.90 -10.26 -3.45
N ASP A 143 15.08 -10.81 -3.75
CA ASP A 143 15.85 -10.44 -4.94
C ASP A 143 15.43 -11.24 -6.20
N ASP A 144 14.50 -12.18 -6.09
CA ASP A 144 13.91 -12.86 -7.24
C ASP A 144 12.98 -11.90 -8.01
N PRO A 145 13.10 -11.77 -9.34
CA PRO A 145 12.24 -10.90 -10.16
C PRO A 145 10.74 -11.15 -10.03
N THR A 146 10.35 -12.36 -9.61
CA THR A 146 8.95 -12.76 -9.42
C THR A 146 8.50 -12.73 -7.95
N TRP A 147 9.38 -12.30 -7.04
CA TRP A 147 9.00 -12.11 -5.64
C TRP A 147 8.05 -10.94 -5.49
N GLU A 148 7.01 -11.12 -4.69
CA GLU A 148 6.13 -10.05 -4.22
C GLU A 148 5.66 -10.38 -2.79
N PHE A 149 5.50 -9.35 -1.96
CA PHE A 149 4.90 -9.50 -0.65
C PHE A 149 3.54 -10.19 -0.76
N SER A 150 3.35 -11.29 -0.03
CA SER A 150 2.11 -12.04 -0.02
C SER A 150 1.51 -12.08 1.38
N PHE A 151 0.19 -11.95 1.47
CA PHE A 151 -0.55 -12.11 2.72
C PHE A 151 -1.95 -12.67 2.43
N GLY A 152 -2.45 -13.55 3.30
CA GLY A 152 -3.74 -14.22 3.08
C GLY A 152 -3.73 -15.14 1.85
N GLY A 153 -2.55 -15.66 1.49
CA GLY A 153 -2.36 -16.47 0.29
C GLY A 153 -2.31 -15.68 -1.02
N GLU A 154 -2.42 -14.34 -0.97
CA GLU A 154 -2.44 -13.50 -2.16
C GLU A 154 -1.21 -12.60 -2.28
N PRO A 155 -0.56 -12.55 -3.46
CA PRO A 155 0.51 -11.60 -3.75
C PRO A 155 -0.08 -10.20 -3.92
N MET A 156 0.53 -9.23 -3.23
CA MET A 156 0.07 -7.85 -3.16
C MET A 156 1.24 -6.87 -3.31
N PHE A 157 0.96 -5.76 -3.99
CA PHE A 157 1.88 -4.64 -4.16
C PHE A 157 1.53 -3.50 -3.18
N PRO A 158 2.28 -3.28 -2.09
CA PRO A 158 2.05 -2.18 -1.16
C PRO A 158 2.72 -0.91 -1.68
N THR A 159 1.94 0.00 -2.24
CA THR A 159 2.45 1.32 -2.67
C THR A 159 2.37 2.30 -1.50
N THR A 160 3.49 2.90 -1.09
CA THR A 160 3.49 3.87 0.02
C THR A 160 3.60 5.32 -0.41
N ARG A 161 3.05 6.19 0.45
CA ARG A 161 3.31 7.63 0.49
C ARG A 161 3.75 8.03 1.90
N ALA A 162 4.64 9.02 2.00
CA ALA A 162 5.22 9.45 3.28
C ALA A 162 5.60 10.95 3.28
N PRO A 163 5.83 11.56 4.47
CA PRO A 163 6.11 13.00 4.57
C PRO A 163 7.51 13.44 4.12
N PHE A 164 8.47 12.51 4.00
CA PHE A 164 9.87 12.86 3.73
C PHE A 164 10.17 13.15 2.24
N TYR A 165 9.22 12.89 1.33
CA TYR A 165 9.41 13.17 -0.09
C TYR A 165 9.26 14.66 -0.40
N ASP A 166 10.36 15.33 -0.70
CA ASP A 166 10.36 16.73 -1.14
C ASP A 166 10.22 16.89 -2.66
N GLU A 167 10.77 15.94 -3.43
CA GLU A 167 10.79 16.00 -4.91
C GLU A 167 9.76 15.05 -5.55
N ARG A 168 9.50 13.90 -4.94
CA ARG A 168 8.56 12.88 -5.47
C ARG A 168 7.17 13.10 -4.91
N ILE A 169 6.49 14.12 -5.41
CA ILE A 169 5.20 14.57 -4.90
C ILE A 169 4.10 13.50 -5.05
N SER A 170 4.19 12.66 -6.07
CA SER A 170 3.34 11.48 -6.25
C SER A 170 3.43 10.50 -5.07
N ARG A 171 4.55 10.52 -4.35
CA ARG A 171 4.82 9.75 -3.13
C ARG A 171 4.67 10.56 -1.84
N TYR A 172 4.43 11.86 -1.91
CA TYR A 172 4.32 12.73 -0.74
C TYR A 172 2.96 12.59 -0.03
N CYS A 173 2.97 12.44 1.29
CA CYS A 173 1.80 12.59 2.16
C CYS A 173 2.21 13.35 3.43
N PRO A 174 1.63 14.53 3.74
CA PRO A 174 2.09 15.37 4.84
C PRO A 174 1.74 14.84 6.24
N TRP A 175 0.85 13.86 6.34
CA TRP A 175 0.26 13.46 7.62
C TRP A 175 0.90 12.20 8.22
N GLY A 176 1.65 11.42 7.46
CA GLY A 176 2.28 10.20 7.95
C GLY A 176 2.37 9.14 6.86
N LEU A 177 2.48 7.88 7.29
CA LEU A 177 2.52 6.75 6.39
C LEU A 177 1.11 6.46 5.84
N GLU A 178 1.03 6.32 4.52
CA GLU A 178 -0.10 5.79 3.78
C GLU A 178 0.38 4.57 3.00
N ILE A 179 -0.36 3.47 3.05
CA ILE A 179 -0.08 2.26 2.28
C ILE A 179 -1.32 1.88 1.49
N THR A 180 -1.20 1.81 0.17
CA THR A 180 -2.22 1.23 -0.70
C THR A 180 -1.83 -0.22 -1.00
N PHE A 181 -2.58 -1.18 -0.46
CA PHE A 181 -2.41 -2.60 -0.78
C PHE A 181 -3.23 -2.95 -2.03
N GLN A 182 -2.58 -3.62 -2.98
CA GLN A 182 -3.17 -3.95 -4.27
C GLN A 182 -2.85 -5.40 -4.62
N PRO A 183 -3.82 -6.33 -4.61
CA PRO A 183 -3.64 -7.68 -5.12
C PRO A 183 -3.13 -7.64 -6.55
N ARG A 184 -2.24 -8.58 -6.88
CA ARG A 184 -1.61 -8.62 -8.20
C ARG A 184 -2.60 -8.64 -9.37
N ALA A 185 -3.74 -9.28 -9.17
CA ALA A 185 -4.82 -9.36 -10.16
C ALA A 185 -5.31 -7.97 -10.64
N LEU A 186 -5.16 -6.92 -9.83
CA LEU A 186 -5.51 -5.54 -10.24
C LEU A 186 -4.58 -5.00 -11.33
N PHE A 187 -3.42 -5.61 -11.54
CA PHE A 187 -2.47 -5.24 -12.59
C PHE A 187 -2.62 -6.08 -13.86
N ASP A 188 -3.56 -7.03 -13.91
CA ASP A 188 -3.80 -7.87 -15.08
C ASP A 188 -4.15 -6.99 -16.29
N GLY A 189 -3.41 -7.20 -17.40
CA GLY A 189 -3.53 -6.39 -18.61
C GLY A 189 -2.72 -5.09 -18.61
N ILE A 190 -2.03 -4.76 -17.51
CA ILE A 190 -1.07 -3.66 -17.39
C ILE A 190 0.37 -4.18 -17.34
N THR A 191 0.56 -5.49 -17.47
CA THR A 191 1.86 -6.17 -17.40
C THR A 191 2.72 -5.93 -18.65
N ALA A 192 4.05 -5.86 -18.46
CA ALA A 192 5.03 -5.55 -19.52
C ALA A 192 5.14 -6.62 -20.60
N ASP A 193 4.56 -7.79 -20.40
CA ASP A 193 4.49 -8.86 -21.39
C ASP A 193 3.42 -8.61 -22.49
N THR A 194 2.59 -7.58 -22.32
CA THR A 194 1.57 -7.18 -23.32
C THR A 194 1.85 -5.79 -23.90
N GLU A 195 1.53 -5.58 -25.18
CA GLU A 195 1.68 -4.27 -25.84
C GLU A 195 0.82 -3.19 -25.17
N ALA A 196 -0.40 -3.55 -24.73
CA ALA A 196 -1.29 -2.65 -24.01
C ALA A 196 -0.72 -2.25 -22.64
N GLY A 197 -0.15 -3.20 -21.90
CA GLY A 197 0.50 -2.92 -20.61
C GLY A 197 1.74 -2.06 -20.76
N GLN A 198 2.59 -2.33 -21.75
CA GLN A 198 3.75 -1.48 -22.08
C GLN A 198 3.33 -0.03 -22.38
N GLN A 199 2.27 0.17 -23.16
CA GLN A 199 1.74 1.50 -23.47
C GLN A 199 1.17 2.19 -22.22
N ALA A 200 0.40 1.48 -21.40
CA ALA A 200 -0.14 2.01 -20.15
C ALA A 200 0.98 2.45 -19.20
N ARG A 201 2.05 1.64 -19.06
CA ARG A 201 3.22 1.95 -18.23
C ARG A 201 3.99 3.16 -18.76
N ALA A 202 4.24 3.24 -20.07
CA ALA A 202 4.89 4.41 -20.67
C ALA A 202 4.09 5.71 -20.42
N VAL A 203 2.76 5.64 -20.48
CA VAL A 203 1.90 6.78 -20.14
C VAL A 203 2.02 7.16 -18.66
N ILE A 204 2.02 6.18 -17.75
CA ILE A 204 2.19 6.42 -16.32
C ILE A 204 3.55 7.05 -16.03
N GLN A 205 4.64 6.51 -16.58
CA GLN A 205 5.99 7.04 -16.38
C GLN A 205 6.13 8.49 -16.86
N ASN A 206 5.58 8.81 -18.04
CA ASN A 206 5.57 10.20 -18.54
C ASN A 206 4.78 11.13 -17.60
N ARG A 207 3.64 10.67 -17.06
CA ARG A 207 2.88 11.47 -16.08
C ARG A 207 3.62 11.62 -14.75
N ILE A 208 4.37 10.61 -14.31
CA ILE A 208 5.20 10.72 -13.11
C ILE A 208 6.23 11.83 -13.29
N GLU A 209 6.92 11.86 -14.43
CA GLU A 209 7.90 12.91 -14.74
C GLU A 209 7.25 14.31 -14.75
N GLU A 210 6.10 14.46 -15.41
CA GLU A 210 5.36 15.72 -15.45
C GLU A 210 4.87 16.18 -14.08
N TYR A 211 4.37 15.26 -13.25
CA TYR A 211 3.77 15.58 -11.95
C TYR A 211 4.81 15.82 -10.85
N ASP A 212 5.87 15.00 -10.81
CA ASP A 212 6.94 15.12 -9.82
C ASP A 212 7.97 16.18 -10.23
N GLY A 213 8.11 16.47 -11.52
CA GLY A 213 9.12 17.39 -12.04
C GLY A 213 10.54 16.82 -12.00
N VAL A 214 10.69 15.53 -11.72
CA VAL A 214 11.94 14.76 -11.72
C VAL A 214 11.73 13.45 -12.47
N CYS A 215 12.83 12.84 -12.94
CA CYS A 215 12.75 11.53 -13.59
C CYS A 215 12.14 10.47 -12.65
N PRO A 216 11.44 9.45 -13.21
CA PRO A 216 11.01 8.28 -12.45
C PRO A 216 12.17 7.68 -11.63
N HIS A 217 11.85 7.08 -10.48
CA HIS A 217 12.85 6.47 -9.62
C HIS A 217 13.61 5.36 -10.36
N ALA A 218 14.91 5.20 -10.08
CA ALA A 218 15.75 4.21 -10.77
C ALA A 218 15.27 2.77 -10.53
N ASP A 219 14.72 2.51 -9.35
CA ASP A 219 14.14 1.21 -8.99
C ASP A 219 12.71 0.98 -9.51
N LEU A 220 12.10 1.94 -10.22
CA LEU A 220 10.82 1.69 -10.85
C LEU A 220 11.01 0.65 -11.95
N GLY A 221 10.47 -0.55 -11.71
CA GLY A 221 10.69 -1.73 -12.55
C GLY A 221 9.44 -2.57 -12.72
N ASP A 222 9.57 -3.66 -13.45
CA ASP A 222 8.48 -4.51 -13.88
C ASP A 222 8.63 -5.93 -13.31
N TRP A 223 7.58 -6.43 -12.66
CA TRP A 223 7.58 -7.80 -12.16
C TRP A 223 7.92 -8.84 -13.23
N GLY A 224 8.78 -9.77 -12.86
CA GLY A 224 9.25 -10.86 -13.72
C GLY A 224 10.34 -10.45 -14.70
N VAL A 225 10.74 -9.17 -14.77
CA VAL A 225 11.85 -8.71 -15.60
C VAL A 225 13.17 -8.93 -14.86
N GLU A 226 14.11 -9.59 -15.53
CA GLU A 226 15.44 -9.87 -14.97
C GLU A 226 16.16 -8.56 -14.62
N GLY A 227 16.53 -8.42 -13.34
CA GLY A 227 17.20 -7.23 -12.80
C GLY A 227 16.27 -6.31 -12.01
N ASP A 228 14.97 -6.36 -12.28
CA ASP A 228 13.98 -5.59 -11.55
C ASP A 228 13.57 -6.31 -10.26
N ARG A 229 13.21 -5.52 -9.25
CA ARG A 229 12.82 -5.99 -7.93
C ARG A 229 11.58 -5.23 -7.48
N GLU A 230 10.62 -5.93 -6.88
CA GLU A 230 9.39 -5.29 -6.39
C GLU A 230 9.63 -4.50 -5.10
N TRP A 231 10.42 -5.05 -4.18
CA TRP A 231 10.54 -4.53 -2.82
C TRP A 231 11.01 -3.07 -2.70
N PRO A 232 11.96 -2.54 -3.52
CA PRO A 232 12.35 -1.14 -3.44
C PRO A 232 11.24 -0.19 -3.90
N GLN A 233 10.26 -0.68 -4.68
CA GLN A 233 9.14 0.11 -5.19
C GLN A 233 8.05 0.36 -4.16
N TYR A 234 8.02 -0.46 -3.09
CA TYR A 234 7.04 -0.32 -2.01
C TYR A 234 7.20 1.04 -1.32
N MET A 235 8.45 1.44 -1.07
CA MET A 235 8.83 2.78 -0.64
C MET A 235 10.15 3.15 -1.32
N PHE A 236 10.10 4.07 -2.28
CA PHE A 236 11.29 4.54 -2.97
C PHE A 236 12.17 5.36 -2.04
N SER A 237 13.49 5.26 -2.20
CA SER A 237 14.40 6.17 -1.50
C SER A 237 14.26 7.60 -2.01
N ALA A 238 14.34 8.58 -1.11
CA ALA A 238 14.68 9.96 -1.45
C ALA A 238 16.18 10.23 -1.17
N ASP A 239 16.73 9.61 -0.11
CA ASP A 239 18.16 9.55 0.20
C ASP A 239 18.59 8.08 0.36
N GLU A 240 19.41 7.58 -0.57
CA GLU A 240 19.93 6.20 -0.56
C GLU A 240 20.59 5.82 0.78
N SER A 241 21.17 6.78 1.52
CA SER A 241 21.79 6.51 2.82
C SER A 241 20.79 6.31 3.96
N GLN A 242 19.52 6.64 3.72
CA GLN A 242 18.41 6.45 4.65
C GLN A 242 17.50 5.27 4.27
N ALA A 243 17.71 4.68 3.10
CA ALA A 243 17.02 3.49 2.64
C ALA A 243 17.83 2.21 2.93
N PRO A 244 17.19 1.04 3.02
CA PRO A 244 17.90 -0.21 3.23
C PRO A 244 18.61 -0.68 1.94
N ASP A 245 19.87 -1.12 2.06
CA ASP A 245 20.65 -1.68 0.95
C ASP A 245 20.17 -3.08 0.49
N GLU A 246 19.51 -3.81 1.39
CA GLU A 246 18.95 -5.15 1.16
C GLU A 246 17.53 -5.21 1.74
N CYS A 247 16.65 -6.03 1.16
CA CYS A 247 15.28 -6.15 1.66
C CYS A 247 15.25 -6.62 3.13
N PRO A 248 14.70 -5.84 4.08
CA PRO A 248 14.74 -6.18 5.51
C PRO A 248 13.83 -7.35 5.92
N ILE A 249 12.93 -7.80 5.04
CA ILE A 249 11.95 -8.85 5.36
C ILE A 249 12.58 -10.24 5.27
N ARG A 250 12.13 -11.14 6.13
CA ARG A 250 12.46 -12.58 6.08
C ARG A 250 11.22 -13.39 5.83
N ILE A 251 11.17 -14.00 4.66
CA ILE A 251 10.08 -14.91 4.27
C ILE A 251 10.42 -16.34 4.68
N THR A 252 9.41 -17.07 5.15
CA THR A 252 9.51 -18.49 5.49
C THR A 252 8.27 -19.22 4.96
N ARG A 253 8.45 -20.46 4.51
CA ARG A 253 7.36 -21.38 4.17
C ARG A 253 6.86 -22.18 5.38
N GLU A 254 7.52 -22.08 6.53
CA GLU A 254 7.03 -22.70 7.76
C GLU A 254 5.66 -22.11 8.11
N HIS A 255 4.69 -22.99 8.37
CA HIS A 255 3.32 -22.61 8.70
C HIS A 255 2.68 -23.65 9.65
N PRO A 256 1.96 -23.22 10.70
CA PRO A 256 1.76 -21.82 11.12
C PRO A 256 3.05 -21.23 11.71
N LYS A 257 3.28 -19.93 11.48
CA LYS A 257 4.51 -19.21 11.90
C LYS A 257 4.48 -18.82 13.38
N VAL A 258 3.29 -18.53 13.88
CA VAL A 258 3.00 -18.34 15.30
C VAL A 258 2.18 -19.53 15.80
N PRO A 259 2.44 -20.06 17.01
CA PRO A 259 1.62 -21.12 17.56
C PRO A 259 0.15 -20.68 17.62
N THR A 260 -0.74 -21.45 17.02
CA THR A 260 -2.19 -21.27 17.23
C THR A 260 -2.48 -21.55 18.70
N ALA A 261 -3.06 -20.57 19.41
CA ALA A 261 -3.56 -20.84 20.74
C ALA A 261 -4.57 -22.01 20.66
N PRO A 262 -4.54 -22.97 21.61
CA PRO A 262 -5.54 -24.02 21.62
C PRO A 262 -6.92 -23.37 21.71
N ALA A 263 -7.85 -23.82 20.87
CA ALA A 263 -9.25 -23.42 21.00
C ALA A 263 -9.71 -23.80 22.41
N ASP A 264 -10.20 -22.82 23.17
CA ASP A 264 -10.80 -23.07 24.48
C ASP A 264 -12.03 -23.99 24.27
N ASP A 265 -11.91 -25.24 24.77
CA ASP A 265 -12.97 -26.27 24.84
C ASP A 265 -14.04 -25.92 25.89
#